data_AF-A0A2M8E2U2-F1
#
_entry.id   AF-A0A2M8E2U2-F1
#
_cell.length_a   1.000
_cell.length_b   1.000
_cell.length_c   1.000
_cell.angle_alpha   90.00
_cell.angle_beta   90.00
_cell.angle_gamma   90.00
#
_symmetry.space_group_name_H-M   'P 1'
#
loop_
_entity.id
_entity.type
_entity.pdbx_description
1 polymer ?
#
loop_
_entity_poly.entity_id
_entity_poly.type
_entity_poly.pdbx_seq_one_letter_code
_entity_poly.pdbx_strand_id
1 'polypeptide(L)'
;MKTTLTALACALAAALASAQEFSFDAAEFEKKPLEFSGYVEPKLEQLGLQGDSASYALAYPGQAARSTLWRSTVTLELAAKANLGDWVLDARAQGSQANDALVNRTDDLRVMEGGARYSAGPGLTLDVGKRVQRWGKGYALTTVGFIERPKDATDPTASREGFFMASGDFTRSLDGPISAVSLTGVLLPTDGITNSDFGKSNDLNPAARLYLLAWDTDLDLMWRAAGARPEAFGVDFSRNISSNLELHGEWALQRNATRNVVSPSGVVSSQVTDTRSWLLGLRYLTASEVTWIAEWIHNGAGLSDAELADYNRFLISATAPGAPAALAAKVVTLGQSGMGRANPGQDYLYVKASVSEPLGWVYGSAAVTWMANAQDHSWQLTPELSYTGFNGWDLRARLGWLQGAALSEFGEKTLERKLELTARYSF
;
A
#
# COMPACT_ATOMS: atom_id res chain seq x y z
N MET A 1 -13.63 -47.90 4.66
CA MET A 1 -12.35 -47.32 4.19
C MET A 1 -12.18 -45.83 4.47
N LYS A 2 -13.24 -45.01 4.59
CA LYS A 2 -13.09 -43.58 4.93
C LYS A 2 -12.90 -43.29 6.43
N THR A 3 -13.29 -44.19 7.31
CA THR A 3 -13.17 -44.03 8.78
C THR A 3 -11.83 -44.50 9.36
N THR A 4 -11.10 -45.36 8.65
CA THR A 4 -9.78 -45.87 9.08
C THR A 4 -8.62 -44.93 8.72
N LEU A 5 -8.78 -44.06 7.72
CA LEU A 5 -7.77 -43.06 7.34
C LEU A 5 -7.73 -41.84 8.29
N THR A 6 -8.86 -41.46 8.88
CA THR A 6 -8.96 -40.33 9.82
C THR A 6 -8.34 -40.64 11.18
N ALA A 7 -8.46 -41.89 11.64
CA ALA A 7 -7.86 -42.35 12.90
C ALA A 7 -6.32 -42.46 12.80
N LEU A 8 -5.79 -42.85 11.62
CA LEU A 8 -4.35 -42.94 11.40
C LEU A 8 -3.68 -41.56 11.30
N ALA A 9 -4.38 -40.56 10.75
CA ALA A 9 -3.92 -39.17 10.69
C ALA A 9 -3.87 -38.49 12.08
N CYS A 10 -4.83 -38.80 12.97
CA CYS A 10 -4.81 -38.27 14.35
C CYS A 10 -3.75 -38.94 15.23
N ALA A 11 -3.43 -40.22 14.99
CA ALA A 11 -2.38 -40.92 15.70
C ALA A 11 -0.96 -40.49 15.29
N LEU A 12 -0.75 -40.11 14.02
CA LEU A 12 0.54 -39.53 13.57
C LEU A 12 0.77 -38.11 14.10
N ALA A 13 -0.29 -37.30 14.28
CA ALA A 13 -0.18 -35.94 14.83
C ALA A 13 0.21 -35.94 16.32
N ALA A 14 -0.23 -36.95 17.09
CA ALA A 14 0.12 -37.10 18.50
C ALA A 14 1.58 -37.56 18.73
N ALA A 15 2.22 -38.19 17.74
CA ALA A 15 3.61 -38.64 17.84
C ALA A 15 4.65 -37.55 17.54
N LEU A 16 4.23 -36.39 17.02
CA LEU A 16 5.10 -35.23 16.72
C LEU A 16 5.07 -34.14 17.80
N ALA A 17 4.25 -34.31 18.84
CA ALA A 17 4.20 -33.40 19.97
C ALA A 17 5.13 -33.87 21.10
N SER A 18 6.45 -33.92 20.84
CA SER A 18 7.40 -33.88 21.95
C SER A 18 7.53 -32.41 22.37
N ALA A 19 7.15 -32.10 23.60
CA ALA A 19 7.46 -30.82 24.23
C ALA A 19 8.98 -30.62 24.17
N GLN A 20 9.45 -29.70 23.34
CA GLN A 20 10.84 -29.29 23.35
C GLN A 20 11.10 -28.52 24.64
N GLU A 21 12.03 -29.02 25.45
CA GLU A 21 12.58 -28.26 26.57
C GLU A 21 13.15 -26.94 26.01
N PHE A 22 12.76 -25.81 26.61
CA PHE A 22 13.25 -24.50 26.22
C PHE A 22 14.74 -24.40 26.57
N SER A 23 15.57 -24.68 25.57
CA SER A 23 17.02 -24.49 25.59
C SER A 23 17.31 -23.12 25.00
N PHE A 24 17.88 -22.22 25.79
CA PHE A 24 18.40 -20.96 25.26
C PHE A 24 19.65 -21.25 24.42
N ASP A 25 19.50 -21.23 23.09
CA ASP A 25 20.62 -21.37 22.16
C ASP A 25 21.13 -19.98 21.75
N ALA A 26 22.30 -19.60 22.26
CA ALA A 26 22.94 -18.34 21.91
C ALA A 26 23.25 -18.22 20.40
N ALA A 27 23.40 -19.35 19.69
CA ALA A 27 23.61 -19.37 18.25
C ALA A 27 22.36 -18.94 17.45
N GLU A 28 21.16 -18.99 18.04
CA GLU A 28 19.93 -18.48 17.43
C GLU A 28 19.94 -16.94 17.31
N PHE A 29 20.73 -16.27 18.15
CA PHE A 29 20.86 -14.81 18.19
C PHE A 29 22.11 -14.27 17.46
N GLU A 30 22.99 -15.16 16.99
CA GLU A 30 24.11 -14.76 16.14
C GLU A 30 23.62 -14.40 14.73
N LYS A 31 24.16 -13.31 14.17
CA LYS A 31 23.84 -12.90 12.80
C LYS A 31 24.28 -14.00 11.84
N LYS A 32 23.30 -14.72 11.27
CA LYS A 32 23.56 -15.74 10.26
C LYS A 32 24.26 -15.08 9.07
N PRO A 33 25.37 -15.65 8.57
CA PRO A 33 26.07 -15.08 7.41
C PRO A 33 25.17 -14.96 6.18
N LEU A 34 24.20 -15.87 6.07
CA LEU A 34 23.22 -15.92 5.00
C LEU A 34 21.86 -16.37 5.55
N GLU A 35 20.83 -15.61 5.22
CA GLU A 35 19.44 -15.86 5.56
C GLU A 35 18.65 -15.99 4.26
N PHE A 36 17.79 -17.01 4.18
CA PHE A 36 16.81 -17.16 3.11
C PHE A 36 15.43 -17.28 3.74
N SER A 37 14.45 -16.65 3.12
CA SER A 37 13.05 -16.76 3.52
C SER A 37 12.15 -16.56 2.31
N GLY A 38 10.88 -16.88 2.46
CA GLY A 38 9.91 -16.59 1.43
C GLY A 38 8.51 -16.98 1.84
N TYR A 39 7.58 -16.83 0.91
CA TYR A 39 6.25 -17.38 1.08
C TYR A 39 5.61 -17.77 -0.25
N VAL A 40 4.66 -18.69 -0.16
CA VAL A 40 3.70 -18.99 -1.23
C VAL A 40 2.30 -18.67 -0.71
N GLU A 41 1.52 -17.97 -1.53
CA GLU A 41 0.18 -17.52 -1.17
C GLU A 41 -0.82 -17.82 -2.30
N PRO A 42 -1.55 -18.93 -2.23
CA PRO A 42 -2.82 -19.08 -2.94
C PRO A 42 -3.89 -18.14 -2.39
N LYS A 43 -4.60 -17.51 -3.32
CA LYS A 43 -5.74 -16.64 -3.07
C LYS A 43 -6.89 -17.02 -4.00
N LEU A 44 -8.08 -17.21 -3.42
CA LEU A 44 -9.34 -17.38 -4.15
C LEU A 44 -10.22 -16.15 -3.95
N GLU A 45 -10.74 -15.60 -5.03
CA GLU A 45 -11.57 -14.39 -5.01
C GLU A 45 -12.92 -14.68 -5.68
N GLN A 46 -14.01 -14.29 -5.04
CA GLN A 46 -15.32 -14.14 -5.65
C GLN A 46 -15.59 -12.65 -5.85
N LEU A 47 -15.68 -12.23 -7.10
CA LEU A 47 -15.85 -10.84 -7.51
C LEU A 47 -17.32 -10.59 -7.87
N GLY A 48 -17.96 -9.62 -7.22
CA GLY A 48 -19.22 -9.02 -7.64
C GLY A 48 -18.93 -7.84 -8.56
N LEU A 49 -19.27 -7.99 -9.85
CA LEU A 49 -18.90 -7.06 -10.90
C LEU A 49 -20.08 -6.16 -11.27
N GLN A 50 -19.78 -4.89 -11.56
CA GLN A 50 -20.72 -3.96 -12.16
C GLN A 50 -20.71 -4.12 -13.69
N GLY A 51 -21.25 -5.24 -14.19
CA GLY A 51 -21.13 -5.66 -15.59
C GLY A 51 -21.66 -4.66 -16.63
N ASP A 52 -22.63 -3.81 -16.25
CA ASP A 52 -23.23 -2.81 -17.12
C ASP A 52 -22.56 -1.42 -17.00
N SER A 53 -21.54 -1.29 -16.14
CA SER A 53 -20.84 -0.02 -15.92
C SER A 53 -19.87 0.32 -17.04
N ALA A 54 -19.62 1.62 -17.24
CA ALA A 54 -18.61 2.10 -18.17
C ALA A 54 -17.19 1.66 -17.77
N SER A 55 -16.92 1.58 -16.46
CA SER A 55 -15.66 1.04 -15.92
C SER A 55 -15.46 -0.44 -16.25
N TYR A 56 -16.52 -1.25 -16.29
CA TYR A 56 -16.44 -2.64 -16.75
C TYR A 56 -16.14 -2.70 -18.25
N ALA A 57 -16.84 -1.93 -19.06
CA ALA A 57 -16.63 -1.86 -20.50
C ALA A 57 -15.20 -1.39 -20.86
N LEU A 58 -14.63 -0.46 -20.08
CA LEU A 58 -13.25 -0.02 -20.23
C LEU A 58 -12.24 -1.11 -19.82
N ALA A 59 -12.50 -1.80 -18.70
CA ALA A 59 -11.59 -2.83 -18.17
C ALA A 59 -11.59 -4.11 -19.01
N TYR A 60 -12.74 -4.46 -19.62
CA TYR A 60 -12.93 -5.68 -20.40
C TYR A 60 -13.59 -5.39 -21.77
N PRO A 61 -12.88 -4.71 -22.69
CA PRO A 61 -13.44 -4.33 -23.97
C PRO A 61 -13.97 -5.53 -24.77
N GLY A 62 -15.22 -5.42 -25.24
CA GLY A 62 -15.87 -6.45 -26.06
C GLY A 62 -16.34 -7.70 -25.29
N GLN A 63 -16.20 -7.73 -23.97
CA GLN A 63 -16.72 -8.81 -23.14
C GLN A 63 -18.19 -8.57 -22.79
N ALA A 64 -18.98 -9.64 -22.76
CA ALA A 64 -20.37 -9.57 -22.31
C ALA A 64 -20.42 -9.19 -20.82
N ALA A 65 -21.43 -8.40 -20.43
CA ALA A 65 -21.67 -8.04 -19.05
C ALA A 65 -21.75 -9.27 -18.14
N ARG A 66 -21.11 -9.20 -16.98
CA ARG A 66 -21.10 -10.26 -15.96
C ARG A 66 -21.30 -9.65 -14.59
N SER A 67 -22.07 -10.33 -13.74
CA SER A 67 -22.29 -9.93 -12.35
C SER A 67 -21.36 -10.64 -11.37
N THR A 68 -20.83 -11.82 -11.75
CA THR A 68 -19.93 -12.59 -10.88
C THR A 68 -18.73 -13.14 -11.65
N LEU A 69 -17.59 -13.25 -10.96
CA LEU A 69 -16.37 -13.86 -11.49
C LEU A 69 -15.56 -14.51 -10.36
N TRP A 70 -14.99 -15.68 -10.63
CA TRP A 70 -14.07 -16.34 -9.72
C TRP A 70 -12.65 -16.20 -10.24
N ARG A 71 -11.73 -15.75 -9.38
CA ARG A 71 -10.32 -15.62 -9.70
C ARG A 71 -9.48 -16.41 -8.72
N SER A 72 -8.52 -17.15 -9.25
CA SER A 72 -7.44 -17.73 -8.46
C SER A 72 -6.16 -16.95 -8.73
N THR A 73 -5.46 -16.56 -7.69
CA THR A 73 -4.12 -15.97 -7.77
C THR A 73 -3.15 -16.79 -6.93
N VAL A 74 -1.96 -17.08 -7.45
CA VAL A 74 -0.85 -17.64 -6.65
C VAL A 74 0.28 -16.65 -6.67
N THR A 75 0.76 -16.25 -5.50
CA THR A 75 1.92 -15.37 -5.34
C THR A 75 3.08 -16.15 -4.73
N LEU A 76 4.28 -15.92 -5.25
CA LEU A 76 5.54 -16.39 -4.70
C LEU A 76 6.40 -15.17 -4.35
N GLU A 77 6.92 -15.14 -3.12
CA GLU A 77 7.97 -14.19 -2.73
C GLU A 77 9.18 -14.95 -2.20
N LEU A 78 10.37 -14.50 -2.62
CA LEU A 78 11.66 -15.03 -2.19
C LEU A 78 12.51 -13.88 -1.68
N ALA A 79 13.18 -14.08 -0.55
CA ALA A 79 14.08 -13.13 0.06
C ALA A 79 15.40 -13.80 0.46
N ALA A 80 16.50 -13.07 0.26
CA ALA A 80 17.83 -13.46 0.67
C ALA A 80 18.55 -12.27 1.30
N LYS A 81 19.35 -12.53 2.33
CA LYS A 81 20.16 -11.52 3.02
C LYS A 81 21.49 -12.11 3.43
N ALA A 82 22.58 -11.44 3.07
CA ALA A 82 23.93 -11.80 3.46
C ALA A 82 24.54 -10.71 4.35
N ASN A 83 25.09 -11.11 5.49
CA ASN A 83 25.80 -10.23 6.42
C ASN A 83 27.31 -10.42 6.24
N LEU A 84 28.01 -9.39 5.74
CA LEU A 84 29.42 -9.43 5.34
C LEU A 84 30.23 -8.33 6.05
N GLY A 85 30.41 -8.48 7.37
CA GLY A 85 31.05 -7.45 8.21
C GLY A 85 30.19 -6.19 8.27
N ASP A 86 30.71 -5.07 7.80
CA ASP A 86 29.99 -3.78 7.74
C ASP A 86 29.00 -3.69 6.58
N TRP A 87 29.01 -4.68 5.68
CA TRP A 87 28.11 -4.76 4.53
C TRP A 87 26.92 -5.69 4.80
N VAL A 88 25.76 -5.28 4.31
CA VAL A 88 24.59 -6.14 4.16
C VAL A 88 24.17 -6.11 2.70
N LEU A 89 24.05 -7.29 2.10
CA LEU A 89 23.47 -7.46 0.76
C LEU A 89 22.12 -8.14 0.93
N ASP A 90 21.08 -7.61 0.31
CA ASP A 90 19.75 -8.20 0.40
C ASP A 90 19.02 -8.10 -0.94
N ALA A 91 18.10 -9.04 -1.16
CA ALA A 91 17.20 -9.03 -2.29
C ALA A 91 15.88 -9.69 -1.91
N ARG A 92 14.78 -9.12 -2.39
CA ARG A 92 13.42 -9.62 -2.25
C ARG A 92 12.74 -9.54 -3.59
N ALA A 93 12.24 -10.66 -4.09
CA ALA A 93 11.61 -10.76 -5.39
C ALA A 93 10.24 -11.43 -5.28
N GLN A 94 9.27 -10.94 -6.04
CA GLN A 94 7.90 -11.42 -6.02
C GLN A 94 7.38 -11.65 -7.44
N GLY A 95 6.64 -12.72 -7.63
CA GLY A 95 5.93 -13.04 -8.87
C GLY A 95 4.55 -13.58 -8.55
N SER A 96 3.62 -13.50 -9.51
CA SER A 96 2.28 -14.04 -9.32
C SER A 96 1.65 -14.53 -10.62
N GLN A 97 0.67 -15.41 -10.50
CA GLN A 97 -0.16 -15.84 -11.61
C GLN A 97 -1.62 -15.74 -11.21
N ALA A 98 -2.38 -14.94 -11.95
CA ALA A 98 -3.82 -14.73 -11.77
C ALA A 98 -4.59 -15.28 -12.98
N ASN A 99 -5.61 -16.07 -12.72
CA ASN A 99 -6.44 -16.67 -13.77
C ASN A 99 -7.92 -16.61 -13.43
N ASP A 100 -8.72 -16.17 -14.41
CA ASP A 100 -10.17 -16.23 -14.44
C ASP A 100 -10.69 -16.22 -15.90
N ALA A 101 -12.00 -16.08 -16.08
CA ALA A 101 -12.65 -16.12 -17.39
C ALA A 101 -12.54 -14.82 -18.22
N LEU A 102 -11.84 -13.78 -17.74
CA LEU A 102 -11.57 -12.49 -18.38
C LEU A 102 -10.07 -12.16 -18.44
N VAL A 103 -9.28 -12.73 -17.52
CA VAL A 103 -7.86 -12.43 -17.33
C VAL A 103 -7.08 -13.73 -17.15
N ASN A 104 -6.00 -13.86 -17.92
CA ASN A 104 -4.91 -14.79 -17.64
C ASN A 104 -3.62 -13.96 -17.62
N ARG A 105 -3.15 -13.62 -16.42
CA ARG A 105 -2.01 -12.72 -16.21
C ARG A 105 -0.93 -13.43 -15.41
N THR A 106 0.27 -13.43 -15.96
CA THR A 106 1.49 -13.80 -15.25
C THR A 106 2.29 -12.53 -15.01
N ASP A 107 2.60 -12.28 -13.74
CA ASP A 107 3.57 -11.30 -13.30
C ASP A 107 4.85 -12.08 -12.97
N ASP A 108 5.85 -12.01 -13.86
CA ASP A 108 7.14 -12.69 -13.68
C ASP A 108 7.80 -12.29 -12.35
N LEU A 109 8.71 -13.14 -11.85
CA LEU A 109 9.46 -12.87 -10.63
C LEU A 109 10.30 -11.59 -10.79
N ARG A 110 9.89 -10.52 -10.11
CA ARG A 110 10.51 -9.19 -10.16
C ARG A 110 11.10 -8.82 -8.83
N VAL A 111 12.29 -8.20 -8.86
CA VAL A 111 12.91 -7.65 -7.65
C VAL A 111 12.02 -6.53 -7.12
N MET A 112 11.47 -6.72 -5.92
CA MET A 112 10.66 -5.74 -5.21
C MET A 112 11.57 -4.73 -4.51
N GLU A 113 12.56 -5.24 -3.77
CA GLU A 113 13.60 -4.49 -3.08
C GLU A 113 14.91 -5.27 -3.13
N GLY A 114 16.03 -4.58 -3.01
CA GLY A 114 17.34 -5.23 -2.92
C GLY A 114 18.48 -4.28 -3.24
N GLY A 115 19.66 -4.55 -2.70
CA GLY A 115 20.80 -3.66 -2.82
C GLY A 115 21.92 -3.98 -1.85
N ALA A 116 22.79 -3.00 -1.65
CA ALA A 116 23.90 -3.06 -0.72
C ALA A 116 23.78 -1.93 0.29
N ARG A 117 23.93 -2.26 1.58
CA ARG A 117 24.03 -1.32 2.68
C ARG A 117 25.39 -1.42 3.32
N TYR A 118 26.03 -0.28 3.57
CA TYR A 118 27.33 -0.18 4.23
C TYR A 118 27.22 0.65 5.50
N SER A 119 27.70 0.09 6.61
CA SER A 119 27.81 0.79 7.90
C SER A 119 29.16 1.52 7.94
N ALA A 120 29.17 2.78 7.50
CA ALA A 120 30.42 3.55 7.35
C ALA A 120 31.01 4.06 8.68
N GLY A 121 30.25 3.97 9.77
CA GLY A 121 30.67 4.36 11.11
C GLY A 121 29.49 4.46 12.07
N PRO A 122 29.72 4.89 13.33
CA PRO A 122 28.66 5.05 14.31
C PRO A 122 27.55 5.99 13.80
N GLY A 123 26.34 5.43 13.65
CA GLY A 123 25.16 6.17 13.22
C GLY A 123 25.11 6.53 11.74
N LEU A 124 26.14 6.22 10.93
CA LEU A 124 26.16 6.52 9.50
C LEU A 124 26.02 5.25 8.66
N THR A 125 24.96 5.20 7.85
CA THR A 125 24.74 4.13 6.87
C THR A 125 24.59 4.69 5.47
N LEU A 126 25.17 4.00 4.49
CA LEU A 126 25.01 4.28 3.07
C LEU A 126 24.29 3.10 2.42
N ASP A 127 23.35 3.36 1.51
CA ASP A 127 22.56 2.34 0.83
C ASP A 127 22.50 2.63 -0.67
N VAL A 128 22.59 1.59 -1.50
CA VAL A 128 22.37 1.68 -2.95
C VAL A 128 21.60 0.47 -3.44
N GLY A 129 20.56 0.73 -4.22
CA GLY A 129 19.73 -0.31 -4.80
C GLY A 129 18.28 0.10 -4.89
N LYS A 130 17.41 -0.91 -4.98
CA LYS A 130 15.97 -0.74 -5.06
C LYS A 130 15.36 -0.76 -3.66
N ARG A 131 14.85 0.37 -3.18
CA ARG A 131 14.42 0.57 -1.79
C ARG A 131 13.07 1.24 -1.68
N VAL A 132 12.30 0.88 -0.66
CA VAL A 132 11.09 1.61 -0.26
C VAL A 132 11.44 2.58 0.87
N GLN A 133 11.23 3.87 0.62
CA GLN A 133 11.34 4.92 1.64
C GLN A 133 9.97 5.12 2.29
N ARG A 134 9.79 4.69 3.54
CA ARG A 134 8.50 4.78 4.24
C ARG A 134 8.40 6.12 4.96
N TRP A 135 8.03 7.17 4.23
CA TRP A 135 7.87 8.52 4.77
C TRP A 135 6.40 8.79 5.11
N GLY A 136 6.15 9.46 6.23
CA GLY A 136 4.81 9.70 6.75
C GLY A 136 4.39 8.74 7.87
N LYS A 137 3.34 9.15 8.58
CA LYS A 137 2.71 8.46 9.71
C LYS A 137 1.34 7.89 9.37
N GLY A 138 0.76 8.26 8.22
CA GLY A 138 -0.57 7.85 7.82
C GLY A 138 -0.70 6.34 7.63
N TYR A 139 -1.80 5.77 8.11
CA TYR A 139 -2.10 4.34 8.05
C TYR A 139 -2.63 3.94 6.68
N ALA A 140 -3.66 4.61 6.18
CA ALA A 140 -4.31 4.25 4.91
C ALA A 140 -3.57 4.84 3.71
N LEU A 141 -3.25 6.13 3.78
CA LEU A 141 -2.57 6.91 2.74
C LEU A 141 -1.47 7.76 3.40
N THR A 142 -0.60 8.34 2.57
CA THR A 142 0.42 9.31 3.00
C THR A 142 0.42 10.48 2.03
N THR A 143 0.57 11.68 2.57
CA THR A 143 0.69 12.95 1.82
C THR A 143 2.13 13.37 1.64
N VAL A 144 3.05 12.86 2.48
CA VAL A 144 4.49 13.17 2.47
C VAL A 144 5.37 12.07 1.89
N GLY A 145 4.76 11.01 1.32
CA GLY A 145 5.43 9.92 0.60
C GLY A 145 6.05 10.34 -0.73
N PHE A 146 7.01 11.28 -0.73
CA PHE A 146 7.54 11.94 -1.93
C PHE A 146 8.39 11.04 -2.82
N ILE A 147 8.98 9.98 -2.27
CA ILE A 147 9.95 9.11 -2.96
C ILE A 147 9.60 7.63 -2.75
N GLU A 148 8.31 7.34 -2.66
CA GLU A 148 7.78 5.98 -2.62
C GLU A 148 6.61 5.82 -3.57
N ARG A 149 6.32 4.56 -3.90
CA ARG A 149 5.11 4.24 -4.66
C ARG A 149 3.87 4.44 -3.77
N PRO A 150 2.75 4.94 -4.31
CA PRO A 150 1.54 5.19 -3.54
C PRO A 150 1.09 3.96 -2.73
N LYS A 151 0.60 4.20 -1.52
CA LYS A 151 -0.11 3.18 -0.74
C LYS A 151 -1.44 2.84 -1.41
N ASP A 152 -1.87 1.59 -1.26
CA ASP A 152 -3.23 1.17 -1.57
C ASP A 152 -4.03 1.19 -0.26
N ALA A 153 -5.05 2.06 -0.16
CA ALA A 153 -5.84 2.15 1.06
C ALA A 153 -6.66 0.88 1.35
N THR A 154 -6.89 0.02 0.34
CA THR A 154 -7.62 -1.24 0.49
C THR A 154 -6.74 -2.38 1.04
N ASP A 155 -5.43 -2.24 0.92
CA ASP A 155 -4.43 -3.10 1.57
C ASP A 155 -3.16 -2.29 1.93
N PRO A 156 -3.20 -1.44 2.97
CA PRO A 156 -2.09 -0.54 3.28
C PRO A 156 -0.81 -1.26 3.71
N THR A 157 -0.96 -2.53 4.12
CA THR A 157 0.12 -3.43 4.51
C THR A 157 0.75 -4.17 3.34
N ALA A 158 0.20 -4.04 2.14
CA ALA A 158 0.74 -4.68 0.96
C ALA A 158 2.20 -4.27 0.72
N SER A 159 3.01 -5.26 0.36
CA SER A 159 4.37 -5.01 -0.08
C SER A 159 4.37 -4.10 -1.31
N ARG A 160 5.24 -3.09 -1.29
CA ARG A 160 5.42 -2.18 -2.42
C ARG A 160 6.80 -2.37 -3.01
N GLU A 161 6.86 -2.27 -4.33
CA GLU A 161 8.12 -2.23 -5.05
C GLU A 161 8.85 -0.92 -4.71
N GLY A 162 10.16 -0.99 -4.46
CA GLY A 162 11.02 0.17 -4.20
C GLY A 162 11.51 0.87 -5.46
N PHE A 163 11.97 2.11 -5.33
CA PHE A 163 12.68 2.80 -6.42
C PHE A 163 14.18 2.52 -6.35
N PHE A 164 14.84 2.48 -7.50
CA PHE A 164 16.30 2.47 -7.55
C PHE A 164 16.83 3.83 -7.05
N MET A 165 17.70 3.83 -6.06
CA MET A 165 18.22 5.03 -5.42
C MET A 165 19.56 4.77 -4.73
N ALA A 166 20.24 5.86 -4.39
CA ALA A 166 21.29 5.87 -3.38
C ALA A 166 20.83 6.73 -2.20
N SER A 167 21.10 6.30 -0.97
CA SER A 167 20.79 7.07 0.23
C SER A 167 21.90 7.04 1.26
N GLY A 168 21.90 8.04 2.13
CA GLY A 168 22.75 8.10 3.31
C GLY A 168 21.93 8.54 4.51
N ASP A 169 22.08 7.85 5.63
CA ASP A 169 21.37 8.12 6.87
C ASP A 169 22.38 8.32 7.99
N PHE A 170 22.31 9.48 8.65
CA PHE A 170 23.12 9.79 9.82
C PHE A 170 22.21 9.99 11.03
N THR A 171 22.35 9.15 12.06
CA THR A 171 21.55 9.20 13.28
C THR A 171 22.42 9.43 14.50
N ARG A 172 21.99 10.32 15.39
CA ARG A 172 22.65 10.63 16.65
C ARG A 172 21.64 10.79 17.77
N SER A 173 21.86 10.10 18.88
CA SER A 173 21.17 10.37 20.15
C SER A 173 21.81 11.54 20.87
N LEU A 174 21.00 12.32 21.56
CA LEU A 174 21.38 13.53 22.28
C LEU A 174 20.79 13.50 23.69
N ASP A 175 21.43 14.20 24.61
CA ASP A 175 20.86 14.49 25.93
C ASP A 175 20.04 15.78 25.85
N GLY A 176 18.78 15.75 26.30
CA GLY A 176 17.93 16.93 26.43
C GLY A 176 16.55 16.80 25.77
N PRO A 177 15.88 17.94 25.48
CA PRO A 177 14.51 17.95 24.97
C PRO A 177 14.38 17.41 23.54
N ILE A 178 15.48 17.38 22.79
CA ILE A 178 15.59 16.63 21.54
C ILE A 178 16.53 15.47 21.84
N SER A 179 16.00 14.24 21.87
CA SER A 179 16.74 13.05 22.29
C SER A 179 17.31 12.24 21.14
N ALA A 180 16.81 12.46 19.92
CA ALA A 180 17.36 11.87 18.70
C ALA A 180 17.24 12.83 17.52
N VAL A 181 18.25 12.81 16.65
CA VAL A 181 18.26 13.51 15.36
C VAL A 181 18.73 12.52 14.30
N SER A 182 18.00 12.44 13.18
CA SER A 182 18.45 11.69 12.01
C SER A 182 18.33 12.54 10.74
N LEU A 183 19.37 12.53 9.92
CA LEU A 183 19.40 13.17 8.61
C LEU A 183 19.53 12.09 7.54
N THR A 184 18.50 11.98 6.70
CA THR A 184 18.47 11.11 5.52
C THR A 184 18.63 11.97 4.27
N GLY A 185 19.57 11.60 3.39
CA GLY A 185 19.67 12.13 2.03
C GLY A 185 19.43 11.03 1.00
N VAL A 186 18.71 11.33 -0.09
CA VAL A 186 18.36 10.37 -1.14
C VAL A 186 18.63 10.97 -2.52
N LEU A 187 19.16 10.16 -3.42
CA LEU A 187 19.34 10.44 -4.83
C LEU A 187 18.56 9.40 -5.65
N LEU A 188 17.47 9.84 -6.30
CA LEU A 188 16.59 8.99 -7.11
C LEU A 188 16.68 9.41 -8.59
N PRO A 189 17.35 8.60 -9.45
CA PRO A 189 17.44 8.89 -10.88
C PRO A 189 16.18 8.42 -11.64
N THR A 190 15.86 9.11 -12.73
CA THR A 190 14.92 8.68 -13.76
C THR A 190 15.54 8.89 -15.14
N ASP A 191 15.27 7.99 -16.09
CA ASP A 191 15.80 8.07 -17.48
C ASP A 191 14.82 7.51 -18.52
N GLY A 192 13.55 7.32 -18.13
CA GLY A 192 12.52 6.66 -18.96
C GLY A 192 12.52 5.13 -18.87
N ILE A 193 13.58 4.51 -18.33
CA ILE A 193 13.70 3.07 -18.06
C ILE A 193 13.73 2.82 -16.55
N THR A 194 14.73 3.37 -15.87
CA THR A 194 14.90 3.39 -14.42
C THR A 194 13.84 4.27 -13.78
N ASN A 195 13.12 3.72 -12.78
CA ASN A 195 12.05 4.41 -12.06
C ASN A 195 11.04 5.09 -13.00
N SER A 196 10.71 4.45 -14.13
CA SER A 196 9.95 5.11 -15.20
C SER A 196 8.51 5.49 -14.82
N ASP A 197 7.99 4.95 -13.72
CA ASP A 197 6.71 5.31 -13.12
C ASP A 197 6.83 6.49 -12.14
N PHE A 198 8.03 6.80 -11.66
CA PHE A 198 8.33 8.07 -11.01
C PHE A 198 8.41 9.22 -12.03
N GLY A 199 9.11 9.00 -13.14
CA GLY A 199 9.39 10.00 -14.17
C GLY A 199 9.85 9.40 -15.49
N LYS A 200 9.50 10.04 -16.62
CA LYS A 200 9.93 9.61 -17.96
C LYS A 200 11.12 10.39 -18.52
N SER A 201 11.47 11.51 -17.91
CA SER A 201 12.60 12.37 -18.28
C SER A 201 13.88 11.95 -17.58
N ASN A 202 15.03 12.38 -18.15
CA ASN A 202 16.34 12.18 -17.57
C ASN A 202 16.60 13.22 -16.47
N ASP A 203 16.28 12.86 -15.22
CA ASP A 203 16.38 13.74 -14.07
C ASP A 203 17.05 13.03 -12.90
N LEU A 204 17.71 13.82 -12.05
CA LEU A 204 18.05 13.42 -10.71
C LEU A 204 17.04 14.08 -9.76
N ASN A 205 16.46 13.29 -8.85
CA ASN A 205 15.46 13.78 -7.89
C ASN A 205 16.04 13.69 -6.46
N PRO A 206 16.90 14.64 -6.05
CA PRO A 206 17.36 14.72 -4.67
C PRO A 206 16.22 14.90 -3.68
N ALA A 207 16.30 14.22 -2.55
CA ALA A 207 15.39 14.40 -1.44
C ALA A 207 16.14 14.31 -0.10
N ALA A 208 15.58 14.92 0.93
CA ALA A 208 16.12 14.87 2.27
C ALA A 208 15.00 14.79 3.31
N ARG A 209 15.31 14.15 4.44
CA ARG A 209 14.45 14.11 5.63
C ARG A 209 15.29 14.38 6.87
N LEU A 210 14.81 15.30 7.71
CA LEU A 210 15.32 15.53 9.05
C LEU A 210 14.28 15.00 10.05
N TYR A 211 14.63 13.94 10.76
CA TYR A 211 13.85 13.40 11.88
C TYR A 211 14.36 13.98 13.19
N LEU A 212 13.43 14.31 14.08
CA LEU A 212 13.66 14.77 15.45
C LEU A 212 12.74 13.99 16.39
N LEU A 213 13.29 13.41 17.46
CA LEU A 213 12.50 13.04 18.63
C LEU A 213 12.56 14.20 19.62
N ALA A 214 11.57 15.10 19.56
CA ALA A 214 11.55 16.35 20.30
C ALA A 214 10.34 16.39 21.24
N TRP A 215 10.56 16.57 22.55
CA TRP A 215 9.51 16.60 23.58
C TRP A 215 8.53 15.41 23.49
N ASP A 216 9.10 14.20 23.36
CA ASP A 216 8.37 12.93 23.16
C ASP A 216 7.44 12.93 21.95
N THR A 217 7.80 13.72 20.93
CA THR A 217 7.08 13.82 19.65
C THR A 217 8.05 13.46 18.54
N ASP A 218 7.66 12.47 17.74
CA ASP A 218 8.31 12.20 16.47
C ASP A 218 7.95 13.32 15.50
N LEU A 219 8.94 14.01 14.94
CA LEU A 219 8.76 15.10 13.98
C LEU A 219 9.70 14.87 12.79
N ASP A 220 9.14 14.81 11.58
CA ASP A 220 9.91 14.71 10.36
C ASP A 220 9.71 15.97 9.50
N LEU A 221 10.81 16.58 9.04
CA LEU A 221 10.81 17.63 8.00
C LEU A 221 11.37 17.04 6.71
N MET A 222 10.65 17.22 5.61
CA MET A 222 10.98 16.57 4.34
C MET A 222 11.05 17.58 3.20
N TRP A 223 11.95 17.30 2.26
CA TRP A 223 12.09 18.07 1.03
C TRP A 223 12.43 17.14 -0.12
N ARG A 224 11.88 17.43 -1.30
CA ARG A 224 12.27 16.84 -2.58
C ARG A 224 12.46 17.96 -3.59
N ALA A 225 13.62 18.02 -4.23
CA ALA A 225 13.91 18.97 -5.31
C ALA A 225 12.96 18.78 -6.51
N ALA A 226 12.83 19.83 -7.33
CA ALA A 226 12.24 19.69 -8.65
C ALA A 226 13.10 18.79 -9.55
N GLY A 227 12.43 17.98 -10.37
CA GLY A 227 13.03 17.09 -11.37
C GLY A 227 11.92 16.47 -12.19
N ALA A 228 11.83 15.14 -12.20
CA ALA A 228 10.72 14.42 -12.83
C ALA A 228 9.37 14.66 -12.15
N ARG A 229 9.39 15.02 -10.87
CA ARG A 229 8.23 15.47 -10.09
C ARG A 229 8.45 16.93 -9.70
N PRO A 230 7.38 17.71 -9.47
CA PRO A 230 7.52 19.06 -8.96
C PRO A 230 8.13 19.07 -7.54
N GLU A 231 8.78 20.18 -7.18
CA GLU A 231 9.37 20.35 -5.84
C GLU A 231 8.31 20.16 -4.75
N ALA A 232 8.69 19.51 -3.65
CA ALA A 232 7.80 19.27 -2.53
C ALA A 232 8.47 19.52 -1.17
N PHE A 233 7.67 20.01 -0.23
CA PHE A 233 8.01 20.19 1.18
C PHE A 233 6.99 19.47 2.03
N GLY A 234 7.44 18.80 3.09
CA GLY A 234 6.59 17.99 3.95
C GLY A 234 6.95 18.16 5.41
N VAL A 235 5.94 18.02 6.26
CA VAL A 235 6.08 17.87 7.70
C VAL A 235 5.18 16.74 8.14
N ASP A 236 5.66 15.85 8.99
CA ASP A 236 4.80 14.95 9.73
C ASP A 236 5.13 14.95 11.22
N PHE A 237 4.17 14.53 12.03
CA PHE A 237 4.38 14.31 13.45
C PHE A 237 3.58 13.11 13.96
N SER A 238 4.06 12.50 15.04
CA SER A 238 3.27 11.60 15.87
C SER A 238 3.62 11.79 17.35
N ARG A 239 2.59 11.75 18.21
CA ARG A 239 2.74 11.88 19.66
C ARG A 239 1.72 11.01 20.38
N ASN A 240 2.20 10.24 21.35
CA ASN A 240 1.34 9.62 22.35
C ASN A 240 0.89 10.71 23.35
N ILE A 241 -0.39 11.06 23.33
CA ILE A 241 -1.00 12.00 24.28
C ILE A 241 -1.25 11.32 25.63
N SER A 242 -1.57 10.02 25.58
CA SER A 242 -1.59 9.10 26.72
C SER A 242 -1.04 7.74 26.27
N SER A 243 -0.92 6.78 27.19
CA SER A 243 -0.47 5.42 26.85
C SER A 243 -1.36 4.68 25.85
N ASN A 244 -2.59 5.15 25.67
CA ASN A 244 -3.61 4.52 24.83
C ASN A 244 -4.17 5.44 23.74
N LEU A 245 -3.70 6.68 23.63
CA LEU A 245 -4.12 7.63 22.60
C LEU A 245 -2.91 8.28 21.93
N GLU A 246 -2.81 8.09 20.62
CA GLU A 246 -1.84 8.72 19.75
C GLU A 246 -2.55 9.70 18.81
N LEU A 247 -1.92 10.85 18.58
CA LEU A 247 -2.29 11.80 17.54
C LEU A 247 -1.15 11.90 16.54
N HIS A 248 -1.46 11.84 15.26
CA HIS A 248 -0.50 11.98 14.18
C HIS A 248 -1.05 12.89 13.08
N GLY A 249 -0.15 13.48 12.32
CA GLY A 249 -0.54 14.31 11.20
C GLY A 249 0.57 14.49 10.19
N GLU A 250 0.17 14.89 8.99
CA GLU A 250 1.05 15.17 7.88
C GLU A 250 0.57 16.42 7.15
N TRP A 251 1.51 17.17 6.59
CA TRP A 251 1.24 18.28 5.70
C TRP A 251 2.27 18.29 4.58
N ALA A 252 1.81 18.49 3.35
CA ALA A 252 2.65 18.56 2.17
C ALA A 252 2.26 19.75 1.29
N LEU A 253 3.28 20.42 0.75
CA LEU A 253 3.17 21.43 -0.29
C LEU A 253 3.95 20.95 -1.51
N GLN A 254 3.27 20.80 -2.64
CA GLN A 254 3.92 20.55 -3.93
C GLN A 254 3.81 21.81 -4.79
N ARG A 255 4.95 22.34 -5.24
CA ARG A 255 5.03 23.58 -6.03
C ARG A 255 4.79 23.31 -7.50
N ASN A 256 4.06 24.17 -8.21
CA ASN A 256 3.90 24.09 -9.67
C ASN A 256 3.48 22.70 -10.18
N ALA A 257 2.55 22.06 -9.48
CA ALA A 257 2.00 20.78 -9.89
C ALA A 257 1.05 20.95 -11.09
N THR A 258 1.27 20.15 -12.13
CA THR A 258 0.35 20.08 -13.27
C THR A 258 -0.89 19.30 -12.85
N ARG A 259 -2.04 19.94 -12.93
CA ARG A 259 -3.35 19.37 -12.65
C ARG A 259 -4.16 19.31 -13.93
N ASN A 260 -4.53 18.10 -14.33
CA ASN A 260 -5.36 17.87 -15.49
C ASN A 260 -6.80 17.62 -15.03
N VAL A 261 -7.74 18.24 -15.72
CA VAL A 261 -9.18 18.00 -15.56
C VAL A 261 -9.78 17.73 -16.94
N VAL A 262 -10.87 16.98 -16.98
CA VAL A 262 -11.56 16.67 -18.22
C VAL A 262 -13.01 17.09 -18.09
N SER A 263 -13.53 17.70 -19.14
CA SER A 263 -14.96 18.00 -19.27
C SER A 263 -15.75 16.76 -19.70
N PRO A 264 -17.09 16.75 -19.59
CA PRO A 264 -17.92 15.63 -20.03
C PRO A 264 -17.75 15.26 -21.51
N SER A 265 -17.36 16.21 -22.37
CA SER A 265 -17.10 15.99 -23.80
C SER A 265 -15.68 15.49 -24.10
N GLY A 266 -14.85 15.31 -23.07
CA GLY A 266 -13.48 14.87 -23.21
C GLY A 266 -12.47 16.00 -23.46
N VAL A 267 -12.85 17.28 -23.44
CA VAL A 267 -11.87 18.37 -23.53
C VAL A 267 -11.03 18.41 -22.26
N VAL A 268 -9.71 18.37 -22.40
CA VAL A 268 -8.75 18.36 -21.29
C VAL A 268 -8.28 19.79 -21.04
N SER A 269 -8.34 20.22 -19.79
CA SER A 269 -7.72 21.47 -19.33
C SER A 269 -6.60 21.14 -18.36
N SER A 270 -5.49 21.87 -18.48
CA SER A 270 -4.31 21.70 -17.65
C SER A 270 -3.99 23.01 -16.95
N GLN A 271 -3.79 22.94 -15.64
CA GLN A 271 -3.43 24.09 -14.82
C GLN A 271 -2.19 23.76 -14.01
N VAL A 272 -1.25 24.70 -13.95
CA VAL A 272 -0.08 24.60 -13.06
C VAL A 272 -0.40 25.39 -11.81
N THR A 273 -0.45 24.72 -10.67
CA THR A 273 -0.76 25.34 -9.38
C THR A 273 0.04 24.69 -8.27
N ASP A 274 0.25 25.42 -7.19
CA ASP A 274 0.68 24.81 -5.93
C ASP A 274 -0.47 23.96 -5.37
N THR A 275 -0.16 22.75 -4.91
CA THR A 275 -1.12 21.87 -4.24
C THR A 275 -0.72 21.65 -2.79
N ARG A 276 -1.71 21.63 -1.89
CA ARG A 276 -1.51 21.42 -0.46
C ARG A 276 -2.30 20.20 -0.04
N SER A 277 -1.63 19.24 0.56
CA SER A 277 -2.26 18.03 1.09
C SER A 277 -2.00 17.96 2.59
N TRP A 278 -2.91 17.35 3.32
CA TRP A 278 -2.74 17.12 4.75
C TRP A 278 -3.47 15.87 5.19
N LEU A 279 -3.02 15.32 6.31
CA LEU A 279 -3.64 14.19 6.99
C LEU A 279 -3.67 14.53 8.48
N LEU A 280 -4.80 14.29 9.13
CA LEU A 280 -4.88 14.29 10.59
C LEU A 280 -5.49 12.96 11.02
N GLY A 281 -4.80 12.26 11.91
CA GLY A 281 -5.23 10.95 12.37
C GLY A 281 -4.99 10.75 13.85
N LEU A 282 -5.67 9.73 14.37
CA LEU A 282 -5.50 9.26 15.74
C LEU A 282 -5.51 7.74 15.77
N ARG A 283 -4.86 7.19 16.81
CA ARG A 283 -4.98 5.79 17.19
C ARG A 283 -5.36 5.70 18.66
N TYR A 284 -6.37 4.89 18.96
CA TYR A 284 -6.88 4.70 20.31
C TYR A 284 -6.99 3.21 20.68
N LEU A 285 -6.36 2.81 21.78
CA LEU A 285 -6.48 1.46 22.35
C LEU A 285 -7.50 1.47 23.49
N THR A 286 -8.58 0.70 23.32
CA THR A 286 -9.62 0.55 24.36
C THR A 286 -9.16 -0.40 25.47
N ALA A 287 -9.85 -0.37 26.61
CA ALA A 287 -9.60 -1.31 27.72
C ALA A 287 -9.90 -2.78 27.36
N SER A 288 -10.72 -3.03 26.34
CA SER A 288 -10.99 -4.36 25.78
C SER A 288 -10.05 -4.70 24.61
N GLU A 289 -8.88 -4.06 24.54
CA GLU A 289 -7.81 -4.30 23.55
C GLU A 289 -8.22 -4.11 22.08
N VAL A 290 -9.35 -3.44 21.83
CA VAL A 290 -9.72 -2.99 20.48
C VAL A 290 -8.92 -1.75 20.14
N THR A 291 -8.14 -1.81 19.07
CA THR A 291 -7.43 -0.67 18.48
C THR A 291 -8.33 0.00 17.44
N TRP A 292 -8.56 1.29 17.63
CA TRP A 292 -9.22 2.18 16.68
C TRP A 292 -8.19 3.07 16.00
N ILE A 293 -8.33 3.25 14.69
CA ILE A 293 -7.59 4.23 13.91
C ILE A 293 -8.63 5.06 13.16
N ALA A 294 -8.50 6.38 13.18
CA ALA A 294 -9.32 7.27 12.39
C ALA A 294 -8.44 8.32 11.73
N GLU A 295 -8.62 8.56 10.43
CA GLU A 295 -7.85 9.54 9.66
C GLU A 295 -8.78 10.37 8.77
N TRP A 296 -8.54 11.68 8.71
CA TRP A 296 -9.07 12.56 7.69
C TRP A 296 -7.92 12.98 6.79
N ILE A 297 -8.06 12.67 5.50
CA ILE A 297 -7.07 12.92 4.47
C ILE A 297 -7.62 13.96 3.50
N HIS A 298 -6.82 14.98 3.21
CA HIS A 298 -7.04 15.93 2.13
C HIS A 298 -5.89 15.86 1.13
N ASN A 299 -6.19 15.53 -0.11
CA ASN A 299 -5.29 15.48 -1.23
C ASN A 299 -5.54 16.70 -2.15
N GLY A 300 -4.73 17.74 -2.02
CA GLY A 300 -4.91 18.98 -2.80
C GLY A 300 -4.72 18.81 -4.31
N ALA A 301 -4.13 17.70 -4.77
CA ALA A 301 -4.05 17.36 -6.18
C ALA A 301 -5.21 16.50 -6.68
N GLY A 302 -6.11 16.06 -5.79
CA GLY A 302 -7.26 15.23 -6.12
C GLY A 302 -8.31 15.96 -6.96
N LEU A 303 -9.23 15.19 -7.51
CA LEU A 303 -10.41 15.66 -8.22
C LEU A 303 -11.50 16.05 -7.22
N SER A 304 -12.13 17.21 -7.43
CA SER A 304 -13.38 17.53 -6.74
C SER A 304 -14.51 16.61 -7.22
N ASP A 305 -15.60 16.53 -6.46
CA ASP A 305 -16.82 15.79 -6.82
C ASP A 305 -17.29 16.11 -8.25
N ALA A 306 -17.35 17.38 -8.63
CA ALA A 306 -17.76 17.80 -9.96
C ALA A 306 -16.81 17.30 -11.07
N GLU A 307 -15.50 17.35 -10.83
CA GLU A 307 -14.49 16.93 -11.82
C GLU A 307 -14.40 15.41 -11.93
N LEU A 308 -14.59 14.68 -10.83
CA LEU A 308 -14.70 13.23 -10.84
C LEU A 308 -15.97 12.80 -11.59
N ALA A 309 -17.09 13.46 -11.33
CA ALA A 309 -18.33 13.22 -12.06
C ALA A 309 -18.18 13.52 -13.55
N ASP A 310 -17.46 14.58 -13.94
CA ASP A 310 -17.16 14.90 -15.34
C ASP A 310 -16.28 13.83 -16.01
N TYR A 311 -15.27 13.32 -15.30
CA TYR A 311 -14.46 12.19 -15.76
C TYR A 311 -15.32 10.94 -15.98
N ASN A 312 -16.20 10.61 -15.04
CA ASN A 312 -17.11 9.46 -15.14
C ASN A 312 -18.14 9.64 -16.28
N ARG A 313 -18.67 10.84 -16.50
CA ARG A 313 -19.52 11.15 -17.67
C ARG A 313 -18.76 10.95 -18.98
N PHE A 314 -17.51 11.42 -19.06
CA PHE A 314 -16.69 11.23 -20.24
C PHE A 314 -16.42 9.74 -20.47
N LEU A 315 -16.07 8.99 -19.42
CA LEU A 315 -15.91 7.53 -19.46
C LEU A 315 -17.15 6.84 -20.03
N ILE A 316 -18.35 7.14 -19.51
CA ILE A 316 -19.63 6.61 -20.02
C ILE A 316 -19.80 6.89 -21.51
N SER A 317 -19.56 8.13 -21.95
CA SER A 317 -19.69 8.50 -23.36
C SER A 317 -18.66 7.81 -24.26
N ALA A 318 -17.43 7.59 -23.76
CA ALA A 318 -16.33 7.00 -24.49
C ALA A 318 -16.45 5.49 -24.64
N THR A 319 -17.18 4.83 -23.75
CA THR A 319 -17.44 3.38 -23.78
C THR A 319 -18.85 3.05 -24.30
N ALA A 320 -19.64 4.04 -24.69
CA ALA A 320 -20.98 3.81 -25.22
C ALA A 320 -20.94 2.99 -26.52
N PRO A 321 -21.97 2.16 -26.79
CA PRO A 321 -22.06 1.43 -28.06
C PRO A 321 -21.94 2.36 -29.28
N GLY A 322 -20.99 2.07 -30.18
CA GLY A 322 -20.74 2.89 -31.37
C GLY A 322 -19.84 4.11 -31.15
N ALA A 323 -19.32 4.33 -29.94
CA ALA A 323 -18.35 5.39 -29.68
C ALA A 323 -17.02 5.12 -30.44
N PRO A 324 -16.34 6.17 -30.96
CA PRO A 324 -15.04 6.00 -31.59
C PRO A 324 -13.98 5.43 -30.63
N ALA A 325 -13.20 4.45 -31.08
CA ALA A 325 -12.13 3.83 -30.29
C ALA A 325 -11.09 4.84 -29.74
N ALA A 326 -10.92 5.98 -30.43
CA ALA A 326 -10.05 7.07 -29.98
C ALA A 326 -10.50 7.68 -28.64
N LEU A 327 -11.80 7.68 -28.32
CA LEU A 327 -12.31 8.18 -27.04
C LEU A 327 -11.94 7.22 -25.89
N ALA A 328 -12.11 5.91 -26.09
CA ALA A 328 -11.70 4.91 -25.10
C ALA A 328 -10.20 4.97 -24.82
N ALA A 329 -9.37 5.08 -25.87
CA ALA A 329 -7.93 5.26 -25.72
C ALA A 329 -7.58 6.53 -24.91
N LYS A 330 -8.30 7.63 -25.16
CA LYS A 330 -8.13 8.88 -24.40
C LYS A 330 -8.51 8.75 -22.94
N VAL A 331 -9.60 8.05 -22.61
CA VAL A 331 -9.96 7.77 -21.20
C VAL A 331 -8.89 6.94 -20.51
N VAL A 332 -8.34 5.91 -21.18
CA VAL A 332 -7.22 5.13 -20.63
C VAL A 332 -6.01 6.02 -20.33
N THR A 333 -5.62 6.91 -21.25
CA THR A 333 -4.52 7.86 -21.04
C THR A 333 -4.79 8.80 -19.85
N LEU A 334 -6.01 9.33 -19.73
CA LEU A 334 -6.40 10.17 -18.60
C LEU A 334 -6.38 9.41 -17.27
N GLY A 335 -6.85 8.16 -17.27
CA GLY A 335 -6.77 7.25 -16.13
C GLY A 335 -5.33 7.09 -15.64
N GLN A 336 -4.40 6.83 -16.57
CA GLN A 336 -2.96 6.71 -16.29
C GLN A 336 -2.32 8.01 -15.78
N SER A 337 -2.87 9.18 -16.13
CA SER A 337 -2.37 10.47 -15.66
C SER A 337 -2.69 10.79 -14.20
N GLY A 338 -3.57 10.01 -13.57
CA GLY A 338 -3.91 10.13 -12.14
C GLY A 338 -5.41 10.05 -11.84
N MET A 339 -6.27 10.24 -12.84
CA MET A 339 -7.73 10.20 -12.67
C MET A 339 -8.26 8.79 -12.38
N GLY A 340 -7.52 7.76 -12.79
CA GLY A 340 -7.86 6.34 -12.57
C GLY A 340 -7.18 5.71 -11.36
N ARG A 341 -6.61 6.51 -10.45
CA ARG A 341 -6.01 6.00 -9.20
C ARG A 341 -7.06 5.33 -8.31
N ALA A 342 -6.59 4.54 -7.34
CA ALA A 342 -7.46 3.91 -6.35
C ALA A 342 -8.35 4.94 -5.63
N ASN A 343 -7.76 6.05 -5.20
CA ASN A 343 -8.42 7.17 -4.52
C ASN A 343 -8.11 8.50 -5.24
N PRO A 344 -8.86 8.86 -6.30
CA PRO A 344 -8.59 10.06 -7.11
C PRO A 344 -9.18 11.36 -6.55
N GLY A 345 -10.12 11.29 -5.60
CA GLY A 345 -10.77 12.43 -4.94
C GLY A 345 -9.83 13.25 -4.04
N GLN A 346 -10.33 14.37 -3.49
CA GLN A 346 -9.54 15.20 -2.57
C GLN A 346 -9.75 14.80 -1.11
N ASP A 347 -10.97 14.52 -0.65
CA ASP A 347 -11.25 14.32 0.77
C ASP A 347 -11.68 12.90 1.09
N TYR A 348 -11.01 12.27 2.05
CA TYR A 348 -11.33 10.93 2.54
C TYR A 348 -11.40 10.87 4.06
N LEU A 349 -12.34 10.06 4.54
CA LEU A 349 -12.39 9.60 5.91
C LEU A 349 -12.04 8.11 5.93
N TYR A 350 -11.12 7.73 6.80
CA TYR A 350 -10.71 6.36 7.02
C TYR A 350 -10.90 5.99 8.49
N VAL A 351 -11.52 4.85 8.75
CA VAL A 351 -11.68 4.29 10.10
C VAL A 351 -11.36 2.81 10.06
N LYS A 352 -10.55 2.35 11.01
CA LYS A 352 -10.28 0.92 11.22
C LYS A 352 -10.45 0.58 12.69
N ALA A 353 -11.17 -0.49 12.96
CA ALA A 353 -11.19 -1.14 14.27
C ALA A 353 -10.59 -2.54 14.12
N SER A 354 -9.70 -2.93 15.02
CA SER A 354 -9.09 -4.27 15.02
C SER A 354 -8.85 -4.78 16.42
N VAL A 355 -8.97 -6.09 16.59
CA VAL A 355 -8.80 -6.78 17.88
C VAL A 355 -8.15 -8.14 17.65
N SER A 356 -7.19 -8.45 18.50
CA SER A 356 -6.58 -9.79 18.58
C SER A 356 -7.39 -10.65 19.53
N GLU A 357 -7.55 -11.92 19.18
CA GLU A 357 -8.26 -12.95 19.94
C GLU A 357 -9.67 -12.56 20.42
N PRO A 358 -10.54 -12.02 19.54
CA PRO A 358 -11.88 -11.60 19.93
C PRO A 358 -12.67 -12.78 20.50
N LEU A 359 -13.36 -12.54 21.62
CA LEU A 359 -14.19 -13.56 22.29
C LEU A 359 -13.39 -14.82 22.69
N GLY A 360 -12.07 -14.71 22.89
CA GLY A 360 -11.20 -15.83 23.24
C GLY A 360 -10.83 -16.74 22.06
N TRP A 361 -11.01 -16.27 20.82
CA TRP A 361 -10.56 -16.99 19.62
C TRP A 361 -9.03 -16.94 19.50
N VAL A 362 -8.34 -17.85 20.19
CA VAL A 362 -6.87 -17.94 20.24
C VAL A 362 -6.26 -18.00 18.84
N TYR A 363 -5.19 -17.22 18.60
CA TYR A 363 -4.55 -17.01 17.28
C TYR A 363 -5.44 -16.39 16.20
N GLY A 364 -6.67 -16.03 16.54
CA GLY A 364 -7.59 -15.33 15.67
C GLY A 364 -7.45 -13.82 15.77
N SER A 365 -7.77 -13.11 14.72
CA SER A 365 -7.92 -11.65 14.73
C SER A 365 -9.09 -11.22 13.88
N ALA A 366 -9.72 -10.12 14.27
CA ALA A 366 -10.81 -9.51 13.52
C ALA A 366 -10.54 -8.02 13.31
N ALA A 367 -10.89 -7.52 12.13
CA ALA A 367 -10.86 -6.11 11.83
C ALA A 367 -12.05 -5.69 10.97
N VAL A 368 -12.41 -4.42 11.05
CA VAL A 368 -13.30 -3.78 10.09
C VAL A 368 -12.68 -2.45 9.68
N THR A 369 -12.58 -2.23 8.38
CA THR A 369 -12.08 -1.00 7.79
C THR A 369 -13.20 -0.32 7.01
N TRP A 370 -13.39 0.98 7.20
CA TRP A 370 -14.31 1.80 6.46
C TRP A 370 -13.55 2.98 5.85
N MET A 371 -13.77 3.23 4.56
CA MET A 371 -13.22 4.39 3.87
C MET A 371 -14.33 5.06 3.08
N ALA A 372 -14.47 6.37 3.20
CA ALA A 372 -15.43 7.14 2.42
C ALA A 372 -14.75 8.30 1.72
N ASN A 373 -15.17 8.57 0.49
CA ASN A 373 -14.92 9.86 -0.14
C ASN A 373 -15.91 10.84 0.49
N ALA A 374 -15.37 11.85 1.18
CA ALA A 374 -16.18 12.78 1.96
C ALA A 374 -17.00 13.75 1.07
N GLN A 375 -16.63 13.89 -0.20
CA GLN A 375 -17.26 14.82 -1.14
C GLN A 375 -18.50 14.22 -1.81
N ASP A 376 -18.41 12.98 -2.29
CA ASP A 376 -19.49 12.31 -3.02
C ASP A 376 -20.26 11.30 -2.15
N HIS A 377 -19.84 11.12 -0.89
CA HIS A 377 -20.41 10.23 0.12
C HIS A 377 -20.42 8.75 -0.24
N SER A 378 -19.69 8.36 -1.28
CA SER A 378 -19.47 6.96 -1.62
C SER A 378 -18.43 6.34 -0.69
N TRP A 379 -18.51 5.04 -0.45
CA TRP A 379 -17.69 4.37 0.56
C TRP A 379 -17.38 2.92 0.22
N GLN A 380 -16.38 2.40 0.93
CA GLN A 380 -15.97 1.01 0.98
C GLN A 380 -15.90 0.53 2.44
N LEU A 381 -16.47 -0.64 2.70
CA LEU A 381 -16.39 -1.36 3.98
C LEU A 381 -15.71 -2.71 3.77
N THR A 382 -14.76 -3.03 4.64
CA THR A 382 -13.91 -4.22 4.53
C THR A 382 -13.75 -4.89 5.90
N PRO A 383 -14.69 -5.75 6.33
CA PRO A 383 -14.44 -6.72 7.39
C PRO A 383 -13.37 -7.74 6.98
N GLU A 384 -12.54 -8.12 7.95
CA GLU A 384 -11.43 -9.05 7.81
C GLU A 384 -11.37 -9.97 9.04
N LEU A 385 -11.09 -11.25 8.79
CA LEU A 385 -10.73 -12.23 9.80
C LEU A 385 -9.40 -12.88 9.41
N SER A 386 -8.51 -13.11 10.36
CA SER A 386 -7.28 -13.85 10.14
C SER A 386 -7.00 -14.87 11.25
N TYR A 387 -6.22 -15.90 10.92
CA TYR A 387 -5.85 -16.97 11.84
C TYR A 387 -4.43 -17.46 11.58
N THR A 388 -3.59 -17.46 12.63
CA THR A 388 -2.16 -17.82 12.54
C THR A 388 -1.78 -19.01 13.44
N GLY A 389 -2.76 -19.84 13.82
CA GLY A 389 -2.53 -20.92 14.79
C GLY A 389 -1.80 -22.16 14.24
N PHE A 390 -1.49 -22.20 12.94
CA PHE A 390 -0.68 -23.25 12.35
C PHE A 390 0.71 -22.70 12.03
N ASN A 391 1.75 -23.46 12.40
CA ASN A 391 3.13 -23.01 12.19
C ASN A 391 3.42 -22.69 10.71
N GLY A 392 3.95 -21.50 10.46
CA GLY A 392 4.25 -21.01 9.12
C GLY A 392 3.03 -20.57 8.29
N TRP A 393 1.80 -20.69 8.79
CA TRP A 393 0.59 -20.35 8.03
C TRP A 393 -0.12 -19.10 8.55
N ASP A 394 -0.57 -18.26 7.60
CA ASP A 394 -1.51 -17.17 7.81
C ASP A 394 -2.73 -17.40 6.90
N LEU A 395 -3.89 -17.64 7.52
CA LEU A 395 -5.16 -17.78 6.84
C LEU A 395 -5.97 -16.51 7.01
N ARG A 396 -6.44 -15.91 5.90
CA ARG A 396 -7.19 -14.65 5.92
C ARG A 396 -8.43 -14.71 5.05
N ALA A 397 -9.53 -14.18 5.58
CA ALA A 397 -10.78 -13.95 4.86
C ALA A 397 -11.13 -12.46 4.90
N ARG A 398 -11.40 -11.86 3.74
CA ARG A 398 -11.73 -10.43 3.60
C ARG A 398 -12.97 -10.27 2.74
N LEU A 399 -13.92 -9.46 3.16
CA LEU A 399 -15.08 -9.09 2.34
C LEU A 399 -15.06 -7.58 2.11
N GLY A 400 -14.79 -7.14 0.88
CA GLY A 400 -14.95 -5.75 0.47
C GLY A 400 -16.35 -5.50 -0.10
N TRP A 401 -16.99 -4.43 0.35
CA TRP A 401 -18.26 -3.94 -0.17
C TRP A 401 -18.14 -2.45 -0.47
N LEU A 402 -18.39 -2.08 -1.72
CA LEU A 402 -18.38 -0.71 -2.21
C LEU A 402 -19.83 -0.26 -2.46
N GLN A 403 -20.13 0.99 -2.10
CA GLN A 403 -21.45 1.59 -2.29
C GLN A 403 -21.30 3.07 -2.66
N GLY A 404 -22.10 3.52 -3.62
CA GLY A 404 -22.13 4.93 -4.03
C GLY A 404 -23.29 5.21 -4.98
N ALA A 405 -23.57 6.48 -5.21
CA ALA A 405 -24.49 6.91 -6.27
C ALA A 405 -23.82 6.80 -7.65
N ALA A 406 -24.60 6.93 -8.73
CA ALA A 406 -24.04 7.08 -10.06
C ALA A 406 -23.08 8.28 -10.12
N LEU A 407 -21.99 8.16 -10.89
CA LEU A 407 -20.90 9.11 -11.04
C LEU A 407 -20.02 9.34 -9.80
N SER A 408 -20.28 8.64 -8.69
CA SER A 408 -19.41 8.68 -7.49
C SER A 408 -18.23 7.72 -7.61
N GLU A 409 -17.17 7.95 -6.84
CA GLU A 409 -15.93 7.17 -6.87
C GLU A 409 -16.14 5.68 -6.65
N PHE A 410 -16.73 5.30 -5.51
CA PHE A 410 -16.94 3.89 -5.18
C PHE A 410 -18.15 3.31 -5.93
N GLY A 411 -19.09 4.14 -6.37
CA GLY A 411 -20.22 3.73 -7.20
C GLY A 411 -19.83 3.35 -8.62
N GLU A 412 -18.76 3.94 -9.18
CA GLU A 412 -18.32 3.68 -10.56
C GLU A 412 -17.16 2.67 -10.66
N LYS A 413 -16.69 2.08 -9.55
CA LYS A 413 -15.65 1.04 -9.61
C LYS A 413 -16.17 -0.21 -10.35
N THR A 414 -15.29 -0.91 -11.06
CA THR A 414 -15.64 -2.17 -11.75
C THR A 414 -16.22 -3.24 -10.82
N LEU A 415 -15.87 -3.20 -9.53
CA LEU A 415 -16.33 -4.12 -8.50
C LEU A 415 -17.31 -3.42 -7.56
N GLU A 416 -18.41 -4.10 -7.22
CA GLU A 416 -19.30 -3.72 -6.11
C GLU A 416 -18.98 -4.51 -4.83
N ARG A 417 -18.52 -5.76 -4.96
CA ARG A 417 -18.25 -6.66 -3.85
C ARG A 417 -17.07 -7.56 -4.15
N LYS A 418 -16.36 -7.98 -3.13
CA LYS A 418 -15.20 -8.87 -3.26
C LYS A 418 -15.03 -9.73 -2.02
N LEU A 419 -15.15 -11.04 -2.16
CA LEU A 419 -14.74 -11.99 -1.12
C LEU A 419 -13.36 -12.53 -1.48
N GLU A 420 -12.40 -12.42 -0.58
CA GLU A 420 -11.04 -12.96 -0.72
C GLU A 420 -10.77 -13.98 0.37
N LEU A 421 -10.27 -15.15 -0.02
CA LEU A 421 -9.75 -16.18 0.86
C LEU A 421 -8.28 -16.39 0.52
N THR A 422 -7.40 -16.24 1.50
CA THR A 422 -5.96 -16.30 1.33
C THR A 422 -5.38 -17.31 2.31
N ALA A 423 -4.45 -18.14 1.85
CA ALA A 423 -3.65 -19.01 2.70
C ALA A 423 -2.19 -18.80 2.34
N ARG A 424 -1.42 -18.17 3.23
CA ARG A 424 0.01 -17.92 3.04
C ARG A 424 0.80 -18.92 3.86
N TYR A 425 1.76 -19.59 3.23
CA TYR A 425 2.78 -20.39 3.92
C TYR A 425 4.13 -19.72 3.80
N SER A 426 4.75 -19.38 4.93
CA SER A 426 6.08 -18.76 5.01
C SER A 426 7.13 -19.77 5.48
N PHE A 427 8.33 -19.69 4.94
CA PHE A 427 9.44 -20.62 5.21
C PHE A 427 10.78 -19.91 5.37
#